data_AF-A0AAU8N0L2-F1
#
_entry.id   AF-A0AAU8N0L2-F1
#
_cell.length_a   1.000
_cell.length_b   1.000
_cell.length_c   1.000
_cell.angle_alpha   90.00
_cell.angle_beta   90.00
_cell.angle_gamma   90.00
#
_symmetry.space_group_name_H-M   'P 1'
#
loop_
_entity.id
_entity.type
_entity.pdbx_description
1 polymer ?
#
loop_
_entity_poly.entity_id
_entity_poly.type
_entity_poly.pdbx_seq_one_letter_code
_entity_poly.pdbx_strand_id
1 'polypeptide(L)'
;MTAIDPLSCTPAHLANPAIAPGTLAQIAQHRPDLRASVRQHPACPPDLAAWIDQQALQQPQYQSAPAQYGTVGPQAGAAAGGAASTRTSSTWHTIALIAGPVIGLLAIIASFLPAVAVTIGSRSDSSNFWDIDDKSYDVQILIASLLVIAVGIGAFFVRKFPVVLGAGVITVLGGIWDGITWFNANSEISDAQKTVKQAKSSYGSLGGSFEVSRGVGMYMLIIAVLLLLACGAAIIAAGLQLRPAAGIAAGPGGYGGHPGAVQPGAHMATGPQMQPGARPSPYQQQGPYYQ
;
A
#
# COMPACT_ATOMS: atom_id res chain seq x y z
N MET A 1 35.16 -32.99 5.06
CA MET A 1 34.45 -31.79 5.56
C MET A 1 33.21 -31.62 4.70
N THR A 2 32.07 -32.11 5.17
CA THR A 2 30.79 -32.01 4.43
C THR A 2 30.28 -30.57 4.55
N ALA A 3 30.23 -29.86 3.43
CA ALA A 3 29.61 -28.54 3.34
C ALA A 3 28.12 -28.70 3.70
N ILE A 4 27.72 -28.16 4.86
CA ILE A 4 26.32 -28.10 5.25
C ILE A 4 25.67 -27.05 4.34
N ASP A 5 24.67 -27.47 3.57
CA ASP A 5 23.86 -26.54 2.79
C ASP A 5 23.08 -25.62 3.76
N PRO A 6 23.29 -24.29 3.72
CA PRO A 6 22.67 -23.35 4.65
C PRO A 6 21.13 -23.32 4.54
N LEU A 7 20.56 -23.77 3.43
CA LEU A 7 19.11 -23.77 3.21
C LEU A 7 18.40 -24.99 3.81
N SER A 8 19.09 -26.12 3.95
CA SER A 8 18.55 -27.35 4.56
C SER A 8 18.88 -27.49 6.05
N CYS A 9 19.56 -26.51 6.64
CA CYS A 9 19.99 -26.56 8.03
C CYS A 9 18.79 -26.47 8.99
N THR A 10 18.72 -27.38 9.96
CA THR A 10 17.70 -27.42 11.03
C THR A 10 18.34 -27.12 12.38
N PRO A 11 17.57 -26.75 13.43
CA PRO A 11 18.11 -26.51 14.77
C PRO A 11 18.92 -27.69 15.34
N ALA A 12 18.59 -28.93 14.94
CA ALA A 12 19.33 -30.12 15.32
C ALA A 12 20.76 -30.17 14.76
N HIS A 13 21.01 -29.53 13.60
CA HIS A 13 22.36 -29.43 13.04
C HIS A 13 23.23 -28.46 13.85
N LEU A 14 22.63 -27.40 14.42
CA LEU A 14 23.28 -26.44 15.30
C LEU A 14 23.65 -27.00 16.68
N ALA A 15 23.27 -28.25 17.00
CA ALA A 15 23.73 -28.94 18.20
C ALA A 15 25.16 -29.51 18.04
N ASN A 16 25.72 -29.52 16.83
CA ASN A 16 27.06 -30.03 16.58
C ASN A 16 28.13 -28.97 16.91
N PRO A 17 28.96 -29.17 17.95
CA PRO A 17 29.95 -28.17 18.38
C PRO A 17 31.10 -27.95 17.39
N ALA A 18 31.26 -28.83 16.39
CA ALA A 18 32.36 -28.77 15.40
C ALA A 18 32.06 -27.92 14.16
N ILE A 19 30.94 -27.18 14.13
CA ILE A 19 30.59 -26.30 13.00
C ILE A 19 31.57 -25.13 12.92
N ALA A 20 32.10 -24.88 11.72
CA ALA A 20 33.02 -23.79 11.47
C ALA A 20 32.33 -22.41 11.64
N PRO A 21 33.03 -21.40 12.21
CA PRO A 21 32.47 -20.06 12.42
C PRO A 21 31.95 -19.40 11.14
N GLY A 22 32.61 -19.63 9.99
CA GLY A 22 32.17 -19.11 8.69
C GLY A 22 30.82 -19.69 8.24
N THR A 23 30.54 -20.94 8.57
CA THR A 23 29.25 -21.60 8.27
C THR A 23 28.14 -21.06 9.17
N LEU A 24 28.42 -20.74 10.44
CA LEU A 24 27.47 -20.08 11.34
C LEU A 24 27.06 -18.68 10.83
N ALA A 25 28.01 -17.93 10.28
CA ALA A 25 27.72 -16.62 9.67
C ALA A 25 26.79 -16.74 8.45
N GLN A 26 27.04 -17.71 7.58
CA GLN A 26 26.17 -17.98 6.41
C GLN A 26 24.77 -18.41 6.84
N ILE A 27 24.66 -19.30 7.84
CA ILE A 27 23.37 -19.71 8.41
C ILE A 27 22.64 -18.49 8.98
N ALA A 28 23.32 -17.64 9.76
CA ALA A 28 22.70 -16.45 10.34
C ALA A 28 22.26 -15.42 9.27
N GLN A 29 22.96 -15.33 8.14
CA GLN A 29 22.58 -14.46 7.02
C GLN A 29 21.35 -14.96 6.26
N HIS A 30 21.30 -16.26 5.93
CA HIS A 30 20.23 -16.83 5.11
C HIS A 30 19.00 -17.29 5.90
N ARG A 31 19.15 -17.59 7.20
CA ARG A 31 18.09 -18.13 8.07
C ARG A 31 17.92 -17.28 9.34
N PRO A 32 17.14 -16.18 9.27
CA PRO A 32 16.94 -15.30 10.42
C PRO A 32 16.28 -16.00 11.63
N ASP A 33 15.53 -17.08 11.37
CA ASP A 33 14.88 -17.93 12.37
C ASP A 33 15.87 -18.70 13.26
N LEU A 34 17.08 -18.98 12.77
CA LEU A 34 18.10 -19.74 13.50
C LEU A 34 19.10 -18.85 14.24
N ARG A 35 19.00 -17.52 14.13
CA ARG A 35 19.95 -16.57 14.73
C ARG A 35 20.04 -16.70 16.26
N ALA A 36 18.92 -16.93 16.94
CA ALA A 36 18.92 -17.14 18.40
C ALA A 36 19.69 -18.41 18.80
N SER A 37 19.53 -19.49 18.02
CA SER A 37 20.28 -20.74 18.22
C SER A 37 21.77 -20.60 17.85
N VAL A 38 22.10 -19.83 16.81
CA VAL A 38 23.49 -19.48 16.45
C VAL A 38 24.14 -18.63 17.54
N ARG A 39 23.40 -17.71 18.17
CA ARG A 39 23.88 -16.87 19.28
C ARG A 39 24.27 -17.69 20.52
N GLN A 40 23.57 -18.80 20.75
CA GLN A 40 23.81 -19.73 21.85
C GLN A 40 24.86 -20.80 21.52
N HIS A 41 25.41 -20.81 20.29
CA HIS A 41 26.39 -21.81 19.86
C HIS A 41 27.78 -21.55 20.51
N PRO A 42 28.46 -22.57 21.06
CA PRO A 42 29.75 -22.39 21.76
C PRO A 42 30.88 -21.87 20.85
N ALA A 43 30.81 -22.13 19.54
CA ALA A 43 31.77 -21.63 18.55
C ALA A 43 31.34 -20.30 17.88
N CYS A 44 30.38 -19.58 18.45
CA CYS A 44 29.89 -18.31 17.89
C CYS A 44 30.92 -17.18 18.11
N PRO A 45 31.46 -16.55 17.04
CA PRO A 45 32.40 -15.45 17.19
C PRO A 45 31.70 -14.19 17.75
N PRO A 46 32.39 -13.37 18.57
CA PRO A 46 31.80 -12.23 19.25
C PRO A 46 31.27 -11.16 18.28
N ASP A 47 31.90 -11.00 17.11
CA ASP A 47 31.46 -10.05 16.09
C ASP A 47 30.13 -10.47 15.45
N LEU A 48 29.92 -11.79 15.24
CA LEU A 48 28.67 -12.33 14.73
C LEU A 48 27.56 -12.20 15.76
N ALA A 49 27.88 -12.42 17.03
CA ALA A 49 26.97 -12.18 18.14
C ALA A 49 26.48 -10.73 18.19
N ALA A 50 27.39 -9.75 18.11
CA ALA A 50 27.03 -8.34 18.08
C ALA A 50 26.18 -7.97 16.85
N TRP A 51 26.49 -8.54 15.68
CA TRP A 51 25.69 -8.36 14.46
C TRP A 51 24.28 -8.97 14.62
N ILE A 52 24.15 -10.15 15.21
CA ILE A 52 22.84 -10.76 15.52
C ILE A 52 22.05 -9.88 16.49
N ASP A 53 22.68 -9.35 17.53
CA ASP A 53 22.04 -8.50 18.54
C ASP A 53 21.56 -7.17 17.92
N GLN A 54 22.32 -6.57 17.00
CA GLN A 54 21.89 -5.38 16.23
C GLN A 54 20.73 -5.68 15.27
N GLN A 55 20.77 -6.84 14.61
CA GLN A 55 19.69 -7.28 13.73
C GLN A 55 18.39 -7.58 14.50
N ALA A 56 18.50 -8.05 15.74
CA ALA A 56 17.35 -8.29 16.62
C ALA A 56 16.65 -6.99 17.05
N LEU A 57 17.36 -5.86 17.09
CA LEU A 57 16.79 -4.53 17.38
C LEU A 57 16.03 -3.92 16.19
N GLN A 58 16.33 -4.35 14.96
CA GLN A 58 15.68 -3.88 13.73
C GLN A 58 14.47 -4.74 13.31
N GLN A 59 14.24 -5.87 13.98
CA GLN A 59 13.04 -6.68 13.84
C GLN A 59 12.07 -6.38 15.00
N PRO A 60 10.77 -6.11 14.76
CA PRO A 60 9.80 -6.14 15.85
C PRO A 60 9.80 -7.55 16.43
N GLN A 61 10.12 -7.65 17.73
CA GLN A 61 10.44 -8.91 18.41
C GLN A 61 9.44 -10.04 18.11
N TYR A 62 9.88 -11.05 17.36
CA TYR A 62 9.41 -12.41 17.56
C TYR A 62 10.07 -12.90 18.85
N GLN A 63 9.44 -12.61 19.99
CA GLN A 63 9.85 -13.15 21.27
C GLN A 63 9.42 -14.61 21.30
N SER A 64 10.33 -15.49 20.87
CA SER A 64 10.22 -16.94 21.09
C SER A 64 10.16 -17.16 22.60
N ALA A 65 8.97 -17.47 23.11
CA ALA A 65 8.78 -17.91 24.48
C ALA A 65 9.69 -19.12 24.73
N PRO A 66 10.50 -19.15 25.80
CA PRO A 66 11.27 -20.34 26.13
C PRO A 66 10.30 -21.47 26.43
N ALA A 67 10.44 -22.59 25.72
CA ALA A 67 9.71 -23.81 25.99
C ALA A 67 10.16 -24.35 27.36
N GLN A 68 9.51 -23.90 28.43
CA GLN A 68 9.64 -24.49 29.76
C GLN A 68 8.71 -25.70 29.83
N TYR A 69 9.31 -26.89 29.71
CA TYR A 69 8.69 -28.18 29.97
C TYR A 69 8.46 -28.29 31.49
N GLY A 70 7.21 -28.23 31.96
CA GLY A 70 6.89 -28.55 33.37
C GLY A 70 5.60 -27.94 33.95
N THR A 71 4.63 -28.82 34.21
CA THR A 71 3.64 -28.82 35.32
C THR A 71 2.59 -27.69 35.46
N VAL A 72 1.35 -28.06 35.10
CA VAL A 72 -0.01 -27.79 35.65
C VAL A 72 -0.20 -26.71 36.74
N GLY A 73 -1.15 -25.78 36.51
CA GLY A 73 -1.83 -24.98 37.54
C GLY A 73 -2.76 -23.88 36.96
N PRO A 74 -4.04 -23.75 37.37
CA PRO A 74 -4.99 -22.81 36.77
C PRO A 74 -5.02 -21.47 37.54
N GLN A 75 -4.89 -20.34 36.86
CA GLN A 75 -5.22 -19.05 37.49
C GLN A 75 -5.86 -18.07 36.51
N ALA A 76 -7.17 -17.91 36.70
CA ALA A 76 -8.00 -16.89 36.11
C ALA A 76 -7.65 -15.51 36.70
N GLY A 77 -7.71 -14.46 35.87
CA GLY A 77 -7.50 -13.09 36.30
C GLY A 77 -7.43 -12.08 35.16
N ALA A 78 -8.55 -11.93 34.45
CA ALA A 78 -9.02 -10.79 33.65
C ALA A 78 -8.05 -9.65 33.30
N ALA A 79 -7.91 -9.34 32.00
CA ALA A 79 -8.59 -8.19 31.38
C ALA A 79 -8.15 -7.96 29.93
N ALA A 80 -9.10 -7.51 29.12
CA ALA A 80 -8.96 -6.90 27.79
C ALA A 80 -8.49 -7.81 26.65
N GLY A 81 -9.48 -8.36 25.94
CA GLY A 81 -9.30 -8.91 24.60
C GLY A 81 -8.74 -7.86 23.64
N GLY A 82 -7.44 -7.90 23.42
CA GLY A 82 -6.82 -7.39 22.19
C GLY A 82 -6.79 -8.54 21.22
N ALA A 83 -7.74 -8.55 20.28
CA ALA A 83 -7.75 -9.48 19.17
C ALA A 83 -6.33 -9.59 18.60
N ALA A 84 -5.81 -10.83 18.55
CA ALA A 84 -4.62 -11.16 17.82
C ALA A 84 -4.87 -10.74 16.36
N SER A 85 -4.48 -9.50 16.04
CA SER A 85 -4.44 -9.01 14.67
C SER A 85 -3.29 -9.77 14.04
N THR A 86 -3.62 -10.92 13.45
CA THR A 86 -2.82 -11.60 12.45
C THR A 86 -2.38 -10.52 11.46
N ARG A 87 -1.15 -10.02 11.61
CA ARG A 87 -0.47 -9.26 10.57
C ARG A 87 -0.14 -10.25 9.47
N THR A 88 -1.15 -10.60 8.68
CA THR A 88 -0.95 -10.97 7.29
C THR A 88 0.06 -9.99 6.72
N SER A 89 1.21 -10.48 6.26
CA SER A 89 2.04 -9.72 5.32
C SER A 89 1.07 -9.21 4.27
N SER A 90 1.04 -7.90 4.10
CA SER A 90 -0.13 -7.25 3.52
C SER A 90 -0.13 -7.39 1.99
N THR A 91 -0.39 -8.61 1.52
CA THR A 91 -0.43 -9.00 0.10
C THR A 91 -1.45 -8.14 -0.66
N TRP A 92 -2.47 -7.65 0.05
CA TRP A 92 -3.52 -6.80 -0.52
C TRP A 92 -2.98 -5.49 -1.12
N HIS A 93 -1.93 -4.87 -0.56
CA HIS A 93 -1.32 -3.65 -1.14
C HIS A 93 -0.72 -3.94 -2.51
N THR A 94 -0.04 -5.09 -2.64
CA THR A 94 0.58 -5.50 -3.91
C THR A 94 -0.49 -5.86 -4.93
N ILE A 95 -1.55 -6.54 -4.50
CA ILE A 95 -2.71 -6.86 -5.33
C ILE A 95 -3.37 -5.58 -5.84
N ALA A 96 -3.59 -4.58 -4.98
CA ALA A 96 -4.21 -3.31 -5.38
C ALA A 96 -3.37 -2.54 -6.40
N LEU A 97 -2.03 -2.52 -6.24
CA LEU A 97 -1.13 -1.84 -7.18
C LEU A 97 -1.08 -2.53 -8.56
N ILE A 98 -1.23 -3.85 -8.61
CA ILE A 98 -1.30 -4.61 -9.88
C ILE A 98 -2.70 -4.52 -10.49
N ALA A 99 -3.75 -4.50 -9.66
CA ALA A 99 -5.13 -4.44 -10.11
C ALA A 99 -5.42 -3.16 -10.90
N GLY A 100 -4.90 -2.01 -10.48
CA GLY A 100 -5.11 -0.73 -11.19
C GLY A 100 -4.79 -0.81 -12.69
N PRO A 101 -3.55 -1.16 -13.10
CA PRO A 101 -3.20 -1.35 -14.51
C PRO A 101 -4.03 -2.41 -15.24
N VAL A 102 -4.36 -3.53 -14.58
CA VAL A 102 -5.18 -4.59 -15.19
C VAL A 102 -6.60 -4.10 -15.45
N ILE A 103 -7.18 -3.34 -14.54
CA ILE A 103 -8.52 -2.77 -14.70
C ILE A 103 -8.50 -1.64 -15.75
N GLY A 104 -7.45 -0.83 -15.81
CA GLY A 104 -7.27 0.15 -16.90
C GLY A 104 -7.19 -0.53 -18.27
N LEU A 105 -6.47 -1.65 -18.38
CA LEU A 105 -6.45 -2.45 -19.61
C LEU A 105 -7.84 -3.02 -19.94
N LEU A 106 -8.59 -3.48 -18.94
CA LEU A 106 -9.96 -3.94 -19.12
C LEU A 106 -10.87 -2.84 -19.68
N ALA A 107 -10.74 -1.60 -19.21
CA ALA A 107 -11.48 -0.45 -19.73
C ALA A 107 -11.14 -0.15 -21.19
N ILE A 108 -9.86 -0.24 -21.58
CA ILE A 108 -9.44 -0.14 -22.98
C ILE A 108 -10.06 -1.25 -23.82
N ILE A 109 -9.97 -2.51 -23.37
CA ILE A 109 -10.58 -3.64 -24.09
C ILE A 109 -12.09 -3.40 -24.26
N ALA A 110 -12.77 -2.98 -23.20
CA ALA A 110 -14.21 -2.70 -23.22
C ALA A 110 -14.62 -1.63 -24.25
N SER A 111 -13.75 -0.68 -24.59
CA SER A 111 -14.05 0.34 -25.60
C SER A 111 -14.11 -0.22 -27.03
N PHE A 112 -13.41 -1.33 -27.29
CA PHE A 112 -13.45 -2.03 -28.58
C PHE A 112 -14.59 -3.04 -28.69
N LEU A 113 -15.20 -3.43 -27.57
CA LEU A 113 -16.37 -4.32 -27.59
C LEU A 113 -17.63 -3.56 -28.05
N PRO A 114 -18.64 -4.27 -28.58
CA PRO A 114 -19.93 -3.70 -28.93
C PRO A 114 -20.52 -2.87 -27.79
N ALA A 115 -20.71 -1.57 -28.02
CA ALA A 115 -21.30 -0.64 -27.07
C ALA A 115 -22.82 -0.54 -27.29
N VAL A 116 -23.24 -0.56 -28.55
CA VAL A 116 -24.63 -0.53 -28.99
C VAL A 116 -24.86 -1.64 -29.99
N ALA A 117 -26.00 -2.31 -29.89
CA ALA A 117 -26.48 -3.23 -30.91
C ALA A 117 -27.87 -2.80 -31.38
N VAL A 118 -28.03 -2.65 -32.68
CA VAL A 118 -29.27 -2.30 -33.35
C VAL A 118 -29.74 -3.51 -34.15
N THR A 119 -30.97 -3.94 -33.92
CA THR A 119 -31.57 -5.05 -34.65
C THR A 119 -32.73 -4.53 -35.48
N ILE A 120 -32.71 -4.83 -36.78
CA ILE A 120 -33.75 -4.45 -37.75
C ILE A 120 -34.19 -5.71 -38.48
N GLY A 121 -35.34 -6.25 -38.12
CA GLY A 121 -35.83 -7.52 -38.66
C GLY A 121 -34.88 -8.66 -38.30
N SER A 122 -34.24 -9.27 -39.31
CA SER A 122 -33.27 -10.37 -39.13
C SER A 122 -31.80 -9.95 -39.14
N ARG A 123 -31.50 -8.66 -39.35
CA ARG A 123 -30.12 -8.14 -39.31
C ARG A 123 -29.85 -7.47 -37.97
N SER A 124 -28.70 -7.78 -37.40
CA SER A 124 -28.19 -7.15 -36.19
C SER A 124 -26.84 -6.53 -36.53
N ASP A 125 -26.75 -5.22 -36.35
CA ASP A 125 -25.51 -4.46 -36.49
C ASP A 125 -25.10 -3.95 -35.11
N SER A 126 -23.80 -3.99 -34.83
CA SER A 126 -23.26 -3.52 -33.57
C SER A 126 -22.11 -2.56 -33.80
N SER A 127 -22.08 -1.50 -33.01
CA SER A 127 -21.06 -0.47 -33.04
C SER A 127 -20.36 -0.43 -31.69
N ASN A 128 -19.03 -0.27 -31.71
CA ASN A 128 -18.26 -0.01 -30.51
C ASN A 128 -18.13 1.52 -30.28
N PHE A 129 -17.32 1.93 -29.30
CA PHE A 129 -17.14 3.36 -29.00
C PHE A 129 -16.36 4.12 -30.07
N TRP A 130 -15.60 3.42 -30.91
CA TRP A 130 -14.76 3.98 -31.96
C TRP A 130 -15.54 4.27 -33.26
N ASP A 131 -16.69 3.62 -33.47
CA ASP A 131 -17.54 3.81 -34.65
C ASP A 131 -18.44 5.08 -34.54
N ILE A 132 -18.36 5.82 -33.43
CA ILE A 132 -19.20 6.98 -33.15
C ILE A 132 -18.41 8.26 -33.51
N ASP A 133 -18.46 8.65 -34.78
CA ASP A 133 -17.62 9.72 -35.37
C ASP A 133 -17.72 11.09 -34.68
N ASP A 134 -18.87 11.41 -34.05
CA ASP A 134 -19.12 12.75 -33.52
C ASP A 134 -18.65 12.95 -32.07
N LYS A 135 -18.24 11.88 -31.37
CA LYS A 135 -17.98 11.94 -29.93
C LYS A 135 -16.71 11.21 -29.56
N SER A 136 -15.71 11.97 -29.07
CA SER A 136 -14.40 11.47 -28.65
C SER A 136 -14.42 10.62 -27.36
N TYR A 137 -15.46 9.83 -27.13
CA TYR A 137 -15.61 8.96 -25.96
C TYR A 137 -14.53 7.88 -25.92
N ASP A 138 -14.22 7.31 -27.08
CA ASP A 138 -13.13 6.38 -27.33
C ASP A 138 -11.77 6.92 -26.86
N VAL A 139 -11.40 8.12 -27.33
CA VAL A 139 -10.11 8.75 -27.02
C VAL A 139 -10.05 9.14 -25.54
N GLN A 140 -11.17 9.59 -24.97
CA GLN A 140 -11.27 9.90 -23.55
C GLN A 140 -11.00 8.67 -22.66
N ILE A 141 -11.67 7.55 -22.95
CA ILE A 141 -11.47 6.30 -22.21
C ILE A 141 -10.02 5.82 -22.38
N LEU A 142 -9.47 5.91 -23.59
CA LEU A 142 -8.09 5.52 -23.87
C LEU A 142 -7.10 6.34 -23.04
N ILE A 143 -7.21 7.67 -23.06
CA ILE A 143 -6.28 8.56 -22.34
C ILE A 143 -6.38 8.34 -20.83
N ALA A 144 -7.60 8.31 -20.28
CA ALA A 144 -7.82 8.08 -18.86
C ALA A 144 -7.23 6.72 -18.42
N SER A 145 -7.53 5.66 -19.17
CA SER A 145 -7.04 4.32 -18.86
C SER A 145 -5.52 4.18 -18.99
N LEU A 146 -4.90 4.80 -20.00
CA LEU A 146 -3.45 4.81 -20.16
C LEU A 146 -2.76 5.56 -19.01
N LEU A 147 -3.33 6.67 -18.53
CA LEU A 147 -2.82 7.37 -17.35
C LEU A 147 -2.88 6.49 -16.10
N VAL A 148 -3.98 5.77 -15.88
CA VAL A 148 -4.10 4.82 -14.76
C VAL A 148 -3.04 3.72 -14.86
N ILE A 149 -2.84 3.14 -16.05
CA ILE A 149 -1.82 2.11 -16.28
C ILE A 149 -0.42 2.66 -16.00
N ALA A 150 -0.05 3.79 -16.59
CA ALA A 150 1.27 4.38 -16.47
C ALA A 150 1.61 4.69 -15.00
N VAL A 151 0.68 5.27 -14.27
CA VAL A 151 0.89 5.66 -12.88
C VAL A 151 0.85 4.44 -11.95
N GLY A 152 0.00 3.45 -12.21
CA GLY A 152 -0.01 2.19 -11.47
C GLY A 152 1.32 1.43 -11.59
N ILE A 153 1.87 1.34 -12.82
CA ILE A 153 3.20 0.76 -13.07
C ILE A 153 4.28 1.57 -12.33
N GLY A 154 4.27 2.91 -12.45
CA GLY A 154 5.24 3.77 -11.76
C GLY A 154 5.22 3.60 -10.23
N ALA A 155 4.04 3.53 -9.63
CA ALA A 155 3.87 3.31 -8.20
C ALA A 155 4.34 1.92 -7.74
N PHE A 156 4.16 0.89 -8.59
CA PHE A 156 4.61 -0.46 -8.30
C PHE A 156 6.14 -0.57 -8.11
N PHE A 157 6.92 0.17 -8.92
CA PHE A 157 8.38 0.18 -8.84
C PHE A 157 8.93 1.13 -7.77
N VAL A 158 8.37 2.33 -7.66
CA VAL A 158 8.95 3.36 -6.76
C VAL A 158 8.54 3.15 -5.31
N ARG A 159 7.31 2.67 -5.05
CA ARG A 159 6.75 2.36 -3.71
C ARG A 159 6.97 3.42 -2.62
N LYS A 160 7.12 4.70 -3.00
CA LYS A 160 7.23 5.82 -2.07
C LYS A 160 5.85 6.40 -1.76
N PHE A 161 5.65 6.84 -0.51
CA PHE A 161 4.42 7.47 -0.03
C PHE A 161 3.73 8.41 -1.04
N PRO A 162 4.39 9.49 -1.54
CA PRO A 162 3.71 10.45 -2.42
C PRO A 162 3.33 9.84 -3.78
N VAL A 163 4.10 8.86 -4.25
CA VAL A 163 3.86 8.20 -5.55
C VAL A 163 2.68 7.25 -5.46
N VAL A 164 2.61 6.44 -4.40
CA VAL A 164 1.49 5.52 -4.18
C VAL A 164 0.19 6.29 -3.94
N LEU A 165 0.23 7.36 -3.14
CA LEU A 165 -0.93 8.22 -2.92
C LEU A 165 -1.40 8.88 -4.22
N GLY A 166 -0.46 9.46 -4.99
CA GLY A 166 -0.75 10.06 -6.29
C GLY A 166 -1.36 9.06 -7.28
N ALA A 167 -0.87 7.82 -7.29
CA ALA A 167 -1.43 6.74 -8.09
C ALA A 167 -2.86 6.39 -7.72
N GLY A 168 -3.17 6.32 -6.43
CA GLY A 168 -4.54 6.10 -5.97
C GLY A 168 -5.47 7.21 -6.42
N VAL A 169 -5.06 8.48 -6.28
CA VAL A 169 -5.85 9.63 -6.72
C VAL A 169 -6.09 9.61 -8.23
N ILE A 170 -5.05 9.38 -9.04
CA ILE A 170 -5.18 9.30 -10.50
C ILE A 170 -6.07 8.13 -10.91
N THR A 171 -5.99 6.99 -10.22
CA THR A 171 -6.87 5.83 -10.48
C THR A 171 -8.35 6.18 -10.23
N VAL A 172 -8.64 6.89 -9.13
CA VAL A 172 -10.02 7.36 -8.85
C VAL A 172 -10.47 8.36 -9.92
N LEU A 173 -9.64 9.34 -10.28
CA LEU A 173 -10.00 10.34 -11.29
C LEU A 173 -10.25 9.70 -12.66
N GLY A 174 -9.44 8.73 -13.06
CA GLY A 174 -9.65 7.94 -14.28
C GLY A 174 -10.99 7.21 -14.24
N GLY A 175 -11.30 6.52 -13.14
CA GLY A 175 -12.59 5.85 -12.96
C GLY A 175 -13.79 6.81 -12.98
N ILE A 176 -13.69 7.99 -12.35
CA ILE A 176 -14.74 9.02 -12.41
C ILE A 176 -14.94 9.49 -13.85
N TRP A 177 -13.85 9.77 -14.57
CA TRP A 177 -13.89 10.24 -15.95
C TRP A 177 -14.55 9.22 -16.87
N ASP A 178 -14.09 7.96 -16.83
CA ASP A 178 -14.68 6.85 -17.59
C ASP A 178 -16.17 6.64 -17.21
N GLY A 179 -16.53 6.85 -15.94
CA GLY A 179 -17.89 6.82 -15.46
C GLY A 179 -18.78 7.89 -16.10
N ILE A 180 -18.28 9.13 -16.21
CA ILE A 180 -18.99 10.23 -16.88
C ILE A 180 -19.21 9.88 -18.36
N THR A 181 -18.18 9.37 -19.04
CA THR A 181 -18.29 8.92 -20.43
C THR A 181 -19.33 7.82 -20.59
N TRP A 182 -19.35 6.85 -19.67
CA TRP A 182 -20.36 5.80 -19.64
C TRP A 182 -21.78 6.36 -19.43
N PHE A 183 -21.97 7.29 -18.48
CA PHE A 183 -23.27 7.91 -18.23
C PHE A 183 -23.81 8.66 -19.45
N ASN A 184 -22.94 9.42 -20.12
CA ASN A 184 -23.30 10.15 -21.33
C ASN A 184 -23.73 9.19 -22.44
N ALA A 185 -22.92 8.19 -22.77
CA ALA A 185 -23.26 7.18 -23.78
C ALA A 185 -24.53 6.40 -23.41
N ASN A 186 -24.70 6.03 -22.14
CA ASN A 186 -25.88 5.31 -21.66
C ASN A 186 -27.17 6.13 -21.77
N SER A 187 -27.09 7.44 -21.54
CA SER A 187 -28.24 8.34 -21.64
C SER A 187 -28.77 8.43 -23.08
N GLU A 188 -27.86 8.49 -24.04
CA GLU A 188 -28.16 8.56 -25.47
C GLU A 188 -28.80 7.26 -25.98
N ILE A 189 -28.25 6.11 -25.57
CA ILE A 189 -28.84 4.80 -25.89
C ILE A 189 -30.25 4.70 -25.29
N SER A 190 -30.42 5.16 -24.04
CA SER A 190 -31.73 5.19 -23.38
C SER A 190 -32.73 6.06 -24.15
N ASP A 191 -32.31 7.23 -24.63
CA ASP A 191 -33.19 8.13 -25.38
C ASP A 191 -33.50 7.57 -26.77
N ALA A 192 -32.53 6.95 -27.45
CA ALA A 192 -32.78 6.20 -28.68
C ALA A 192 -33.81 5.08 -28.46
N GLN A 193 -33.68 4.31 -27.38
CA GLN A 193 -34.65 3.28 -27.00
C GLN A 193 -36.06 3.84 -26.76
N LYS A 194 -36.17 5.01 -26.11
CA LYS A 194 -37.46 5.69 -25.89
C LYS A 194 -38.07 6.14 -27.21
N THR A 195 -37.30 6.78 -28.08
CA THR A 195 -37.76 7.24 -29.40
C THR A 195 -38.27 6.08 -30.24
N VAL A 196 -37.58 4.94 -30.22
CA VAL A 196 -38.02 3.71 -30.90
C VAL A 196 -39.32 3.17 -30.33
N LYS A 197 -39.44 3.10 -29.00
CA LYS A 197 -40.68 2.66 -28.34
C LYS A 197 -41.84 3.58 -28.67
N GLN A 198 -41.61 4.89 -28.69
CA GLN A 198 -42.60 5.89 -29.09
C GLN A 198 -43.01 5.70 -30.56
N ALA A 199 -42.06 5.59 -31.48
CA ALA A 199 -42.34 5.35 -32.89
C ALA A 199 -43.16 4.05 -33.11
N LYS A 200 -42.82 2.96 -32.41
CA LYS A 200 -43.56 1.69 -32.46
C LYS A 200 -44.99 1.83 -31.93
N SER A 201 -45.20 2.68 -30.91
CA SER A 201 -46.53 2.95 -30.37
C SER A 201 -47.38 3.85 -31.29
N SER A 202 -46.76 4.79 -32.02
CA SER A 202 -47.47 5.75 -32.86
C SER A 202 -47.80 5.22 -34.26
N TYR A 203 -46.96 4.37 -34.85
CA TYR A 203 -47.12 3.88 -36.23
C TYR A 203 -47.55 2.40 -36.30
N GLY A 204 -47.84 1.78 -35.16
CA GLY A 204 -48.01 0.33 -35.05
C GLY A 204 -46.69 -0.42 -35.25
N SER A 205 -46.73 -1.75 -35.21
CA SER A 205 -45.55 -2.57 -35.55
C SER A 205 -45.24 -2.37 -37.03
N LEU A 206 -44.40 -1.39 -37.36
CA LEU A 206 -43.67 -1.34 -38.63
C LEU A 206 -43.10 -2.76 -38.87
N GLY A 207 -43.22 -3.27 -40.09
CA GLY A 207 -43.12 -4.71 -40.45
C GLY A 207 -41.80 -5.45 -40.16
N GLY A 208 -40.98 -5.00 -39.20
CA GLY A 208 -39.86 -5.72 -38.60
C GLY A 208 -39.63 -5.28 -37.15
N SER A 209 -39.05 -6.15 -36.33
CA SER A 209 -38.57 -5.78 -35.00
C SER A 209 -37.41 -4.79 -35.13
N PHE A 210 -37.66 -3.52 -34.82
CA PHE A 210 -36.61 -2.51 -34.64
C PHE A 210 -36.32 -2.40 -33.14
N GLU A 211 -35.12 -2.80 -32.72
CA GLU A 211 -34.71 -2.80 -31.32
C GLU A 211 -33.31 -2.22 -31.17
N VAL A 212 -33.16 -1.29 -30.23
CA VAL A 212 -31.86 -0.76 -29.82
C VAL A 212 -31.54 -1.35 -28.45
N SER A 213 -30.35 -1.90 -28.29
CA SER A 213 -29.90 -2.54 -27.05
C SER A 213 -28.48 -2.13 -26.70
N ARG A 214 -28.15 -2.24 -25.40
CA ARG A 214 -26.78 -2.02 -24.91
C ARG A 214 -25.95 -3.25 -25.23
N GLY A 215 -24.80 -3.04 -25.85
CA GLY A 215 -23.83 -4.09 -26.09
C GLY A 215 -23.03 -4.46 -24.84
N VAL A 216 -22.28 -5.56 -24.93
CA VAL A 216 -21.47 -6.10 -23.82
C VAL A 216 -20.39 -5.10 -23.35
N GLY A 217 -19.85 -4.29 -24.26
CA GLY A 217 -18.86 -3.26 -23.95
C GLY A 217 -19.36 -2.23 -22.92
N MET A 218 -20.64 -1.84 -22.99
CA MET A 218 -21.24 -0.93 -22.00
C MET A 218 -21.28 -1.53 -20.59
N TYR A 219 -21.52 -2.83 -20.47
CA TYR A 219 -21.54 -3.50 -19.17
C TYR A 219 -20.13 -3.72 -18.62
N MET A 220 -19.19 -4.07 -19.48
CA MET A 220 -17.78 -4.24 -19.08
C MET A 220 -17.16 -2.90 -18.66
N LEU A 221 -17.50 -1.79 -19.32
CA LEU A 221 -17.02 -0.46 -18.98
C LEU A 221 -17.52 -0.02 -17.59
N ILE A 222 -18.81 -0.18 -17.27
CA ILE A 222 -19.30 0.19 -15.92
C ILE A 222 -18.70 -0.69 -14.82
N ILE A 223 -18.46 -1.98 -15.10
CA ILE A 223 -17.75 -2.86 -14.17
C ILE A 223 -16.32 -2.35 -13.96
N ALA A 224 -15.60 -2.01 -15.03
CA ALA A 224 -14.25 -1.45 -14.94
C ALA A 224 -14.23 -0.13 -14.15
N VAL A 225 -15.19 0.77 -14.37
CA VAL A 225 -15.35 2.02 -13.61
C VAL A 225 -15.49 1.75 -12.11
N LEU A 226 -16.41 0.86 -11.73
CA LEU A 226 -16.63 0.53 -10.32
C LEU A 226 -15.37 -0.08 -9.68
N LEU A 227 -14.67 -0.94 -10.42
CA LEU A 227 -13.41 -1.54 -9.98
C LEU A 227 -12.29 -0.49 -9.87
N LEU A 228 -12.20 0.48 -10.78
CA LEU A 228 -11.23 1.59 -10.70
C LEU A 228 -11.47 2.45 -9.46
N LEU A 229 -12.73 2.79 -9.16
CA LEU A 229 -13.07 3.56 -7.97
C LEU A 229 -12.70 2.81 -6.68
N ALA A 230 -13.06 1.53 -6.60
CA ALA A 230 -12.73 0.69 -5.44
C ALA A 230 -11.21 0.48 -5.30
N CYS A 231 -10.51 0.21 -6.41
CA CYS A 231 -9.07 0.01 -6.43
C CYS A 231 -8.32 1.30 -6.07
N GLY A 232 -8.72 2.44 -6.63
CA GLY A 232 -8.14 3.75 -6.30
C GLY A 232 -8.29 4.08 -4.81
N ALA A 233 -9.47 3.84 -4.23
CA ALA A 233 -9.69 4.00 -2.79
C ALA A 233 -8.78 3.07 -1.96
N ALA A 234 -8.61 1.82 -2.37
CA ALA A 234 -7.70 0.87 -1.71
C ALA A 234 -6.24 1.33 -1.79
N ILE A 235 -5.79 1.84 -2.95
CA ILE A 235 -4.43 2.38 -3.13
C ILE A 235 -4.21 3.64 -2.27
N ILE A 236 -5.22 4.51 -2.15
CA ILE A 236 -5.16 5.68 -1.25
C ILE A 236 -5.02 5.24 0.20
N ALA A 237 -5.83 4.27 0.65
CA ALA A 237 -5.74 3.73 2.01
C ALA A 237 -4.36 3.11 2.28
N ALA A 238 -3.82 2.37 1.30
CA ALA A 238 -2.47 1.84 1.32
C ALA A 238 -1.40 2.94 1.44
N GLY A 239 -1.52 4.00 0.63
CA GLY A 239 -0.63 5.16 0.68
C GLY A 239 -0.67 5.86 2.03
N LEU A 240 -1.84 6.07 2.61
CA LEU A 240 -1.98 6.70 3.93
C LEU A 240 -1.33 5.90 5.06
N GLN A 241 -1.28 4.56 4.96
CA GLN A 241 -0.55 3.70 5.90
C GLN A 241 0.97 3.79 5.73
N LEU A 242 1.45 4.18 4.55
CA LEU A 242 2.86 4.45 4.28
C LEU A 242 3.29 5.86 4.69
N ARG A 243 2.39 6.67 5.28
CA ARG A 243 2.78 7.97 5.83
C ARG A 243 3.93 7.73 6.81
N PRO A 244 5.12 8.33 6.58
CA PRO A 244 6.09 8.40 7.66
C PRO A 244 5.37 9.07 8.83
N ALA A 245 5.46 8.46 10.02
CA ALA A 245 4.99 9.11 11.23
C ALA A 245 5.49 10.54 11.16
N ALA A 246 4.58 11.52 11.25
CA ALA A 246 4.94 12.91 11.30
C ALA A 246 5.75 13.11 12.58
N GLY A 247 7.05 12.84 12.50
CA GLY A 247 8.02 13.39 13.40
C GLY A 247 7.81 14.88 13.26
N ILE A 248 7.33 15.48 14.35
CA ILE A 248 7.66 16.84 14.71
C ILE A 248 9.07 17.09 14.18
N ALA A 249 9.20 17.99 13.22
CA ALA A 249 10.49 18.40 12.71
C ALA A 249 11.25 19.04 13.89
N ALA A 250 11.95 18.21 14.67
CA ALA A 250 13.03 18.66 15.51
C ALA A 250 14.11 19.11 14.54
N GLY A 251 14.16 20.42 14.32
CA GLY A 251 15.31 21.05 13.68
C GLY A 251 16.61 20.65 14.37
N PRO A 252 17.75 20.88 13.72
CA PRO A 252 19.05 20.55 14.28
C PRO A 252 19.33 21.45 15.49
N GLY A 253 18.97 20.99 16.68
CA GLY A 253 19.24 21.67 17.94
C GLY A 253 18.15 21.42 18.98
N GLY A 254 18.46 20.67 20.02
CA GLY A 254 17.57 20.54 21.17
C GLY A 254 17.80 19.27 21.98
N TYR A 255 18.72 19.35 22.93
CA TYR A 255 18.89 18.37 24.00
C TYR A 255 17.57 18.14 24.76
N GLY A 256 17.22 16.87 24.94
CA GLY A 256 16.63 16.30 26.17
C GLY A 256 15.21 16.72 26.58
N GLY A 257 14.34 15.72 26.75
CA GLY A 257 13.12 15.89 27.56
C GLY A 257 12.04 14.84 27.30
N HIS A 258 12.14 13.69 27.95
CA HIS A 258 10.98 12.82 28.16
C HIS A 258 9.94 13.52 29.08
N PRO A 259 8.63 13.47 28.78
CA PRO A 259 7.63 13.76 29.80
C PRO A 259 7.41 12.50 30.64
N GLY A 260 8.17 12.39 31.72
CA GLY A 260 7.96 11.40 32.77
C GLY A 260 6.64 11.66 33.50
N ALA A 261 5.87 10.59 33.67
CA ALA A 261 4.66 10.55 34.48
C ALA A 261 4.93 11.04 35.91
N VAL A 262 4.02 11.85 36.43
CA VAL A 262 4.06 12.36 37.81
C VAL A 262 3.67 11.21 38.75
N GLN A 263 4.60 10.77 39.60
CA GLN A 263 4.31 9.86 40.71
C GLN A 263 4.49 10.60 42.05
N PRO A 264 3.51 10.53 42.98
CA PRO A 264 3.46 11.42 44.14
C PRO A 264 4.26 10.88 45.34
N GLY A 265 4.99 11.79 45.99
CA GLY A 265 5.42 11.66 47.39
C GLY A 265 6.82 11.07 47.61
N ALA A 266 7.80 11.93 47.89
CA ALA A 266 8.95 11.66 48.77
C ALA A 266 9.92 12.86 48.85
N HIS A 267 9.86 13.56 49.99
CA HIS A 267 10.97 14.17 50.76
C HIS A 267 11.77 15.39 50.24
N MET A 268 11.85 16.37 51.16
CA MET A 268 12.59 17.63 51.14
C MET A 268 14.12 17.44 51.17
N ALA A 269 14.88 18.40 50.59
CA ALA A 269 16.04 19.07 51.24
C ALA A 269 16.72 20.12 50.31
N THR A 270 16.55 21.39 50.68
CA THR A 270 17.54 22.50 50.78
C THR A 270 18.70 22.66 49.77
N GLY A 271 18.77 23.84 49.12
CA GLY A 271 20.01 24.45 48.61
C GLY A 271 19.77 25.66 47.68
N PRO A 272 20.56 26.76 47.73
CA PRO A 272 20.01 28.11 47.62
C PRO A 272 19.88 28.70 46.21
N GLN A 273 18.83 29.52 46.06
CA GLN A 273 18.63 30.47 44.98
C GLN A 273 19.75 31.52 44.90
N MET A 274 20.21 31.79 43.69
CA MET A 274 20.68 33.13 43.30
C MET A 274 20.16 33.46 41.90
N GLN A 275 19.36 34.51 41.85
CA GLN A 275 18.89 35.24 40.68
C GLN A 275 18.99 36.74 41.08
N PRO A 276 18.86 37.74 40.20
CA PRO A 276 19.32 37.97 38.83
C PRO A 276 20.23 39.23 38.74
N GLY A 277 20.85 39.52 37.59
CA GLY A 277 21.09 40.92 37.24
C GLY A 277 22.21 41.23 36.25
N ALA A 278 21.92 42.21 35.40
CA ALA A 278 22.82 43.05 34.59
C ALA A 278 23.32 42.53 33.22
N ARG A 279 22.58 42.91 32.16
CA ARG A 279 23.13 43.45 30.89
C ARG A 279 23.01 44.99 30.97
N PRO A 280 23.90 45.82 30.38
CA PRO A 280 23.97 46.07 28.91
C PRO A 280 25.41 46.28 28.33
N SER A 281 25.76 45.78 27.13
CA SER A 281 25.84 46.47 25.80
C SER A 281 27.22 47.14 25.49
N PRO A 282 27.53 47.65 24.28
CA PRO A 282 28.54 47.08 23.37
C PRO A 282 29.65 48.08 22.90
N TYR A 283 30.64 47.56 22.16
CA TYR A 283 31.71 48.23 21.37
C TYR A 283 32.95 48.80 22.10
N GLN A 284 34.12 48.53 21.48
CA GLN A 284 35.52 49.00 21.67
C GLN A 284 36.46 47.83 22.02
N GLN A 285 37.64 47.59 21.43
CA GLN A 285 38.53 48.26 20.46
C GLN A 285 39.57 47.20 20.01
N GLN A 286 39.80 47.00 18.71
CA GLN A 286 41.06 47.27 17.97
C GLN A 286 42.40 46.69 18.49
N GLY A 287 42.90 45.66 17.76
CA GLY A 287 44.31 45.41 17.38
C GLY A 287 45.31 44.87 18.43
N PRO A 288 46.54 44.41 18.03
CA PRO A 288 47.13 44.37 16.68
C PRO A 288 47.67 42.99 16.23
N TYR A 289 48.04 42.94 14.95
CA TYR A 289 48.84 41.92 14.28
C TYR A 289 50.24 41.78 14.90
N TYR A 290 50.74 40.54 15.01
CA TYR A 290 52.17 40.24 14.92
C TYR A 290 52.42 38.86 14.30
N GLN A 291 53.30 38.89 13.28
CA GLN A 291 54.12 37.86 12.63
C GLN A 291 53.44 36.80 11.75
#